data_AF-A0A4P2QJ08-F1
#
_entry.id   AF-A0A4P2QJ08-F1
#
_cell.length_a   1.000
_cell.length_b   1.000
_cell.length_c   1.000
_cell.angle_alpha   90.00
_cell.angle_beta   90.00
_cell.angle_gamma   90.00
#
_symmetry.space_group_name_H-M   'P 1'
#
loop_
_entity.id
_entity.type
_entity.pdbx_description
1 polymer ?
#
loop_
_entity_poly.entity_id
_entity_poly.type
_entity_poly.pdbx_seq_one_letter_code
_entity_poly.pdbx_strand_id
1 'polypeptide(L)'
;MKHDLFASFLLALSPLGLALACGTSEPDGPGGIDSLAGGSGSTGATTGGAASGESSAAGSSVTGGDPSPGGTGGGGSASTSGGAGGGEPSAGSGGAGGDGAGGADGAVDSEGCPLTLEGFASVSGEGQDGTYGGRDGETVTVTTQADLEKYAGASEPYVIRVQGKITMSPRGKEISVASDKTIVGVGATAEISQGGFFLGSGVHNVILRNLTIGDTFVEGDWEGKTQDFDGVQMDTAHHVWIDHCRFHHIGDGMIDSRKDTSYLTVSWSILSDHNKAFGIGWTENITAQMTIHHNWFRDLNQRNPSTDNVLRAHLYNNWLQRISSYGNYARGGTNMVLENSVFDTVNRPHYYDDGTLVAAGNIYRSTSGDKESSGSTYSFFDPSDFYEYSLDPADQVEALLTRCAGPRPELGR
;
A
#
# COMPACT_ATOMS: atom_id res chain seq x y z
N MET A 1 -30.05 -51.73 34.55
CA MET A 1 -30.73 -51.52 35.85
C MET A 1 -30.30 -50.11 36.29
N LYS A 2 -31.18 -49.11 36.28
CA LYS A 2 -32.33 -48.82 37.17
C LYS A 2 -31.90 -48.26 38.54
N HIS A 3 -32.41 -47.06 38.85
CA HIS A 3 -32.39 -46.33 40.13
C HIS A 3 -31.07 -45.65 40.56
N ASP A 4 -31.02 -44.57 41.36
CA ASP A 4 -31.85 -43.33 41.58
C ASP A 4 -31.12 -42.46 42.65
N LEU A 5 -31.40 -41.17 42.94
CA LEU A 5 -31.87 -40.00 42.16
C LEU A 5 -31.89 -38.75 43.12
N PHE A 6 -31.51 -37.53 42.66
CA PHE A 6 -31.69 -36.22 43.37
C PHE A 6 -30.96 -36.01 44.73
N ALA A 7 -30.78 -34.80 45.31
CA ALA A 7 -30.88 -33.39 44.84
C ALA A 7 -30.11 -32.47 45.83
N SER A 8 -29.69 -31.28 45.37
CA SER A 8 -29.96 -29.99 46.05
C SER A 8 -29.31 -28.83 45.28
N PHE A 9 -30.13 -27.89 44.79
CA PHE A 9 -29.68 -26.62 44.20
C PHE A 9 -30.43 -25.49 44.93
N LEU A 10 -29.72 -24.52 45.48
CA LEU A 10 -30.34 -23.39 46.17
C LEU A 10 -30.82 -22.35 45.16
N LEU A 11 -32.05 -21.89 45.32
CA LEU A 11 -32.70 -20.91 44.44
C LEU A 11 -33.19 -19.76 45.32
N ALA A 12 -32.69 -18.55 45.07
CA ALA A 12 -33.09 -17.34 45.80
C ALA A 12 -33.00 -16.11 44.90
N LEU A 13 -34.17 -15.56 44.53
CA LEU A 13 -34.43 -14.13 44.36
C LEU A 13 -35.93 -13.91 44.08
N SER A 14 -36.53 -12.99 44.82
CA SER A 14 -37.96 -12.62 44.77
C SER A 14 -38.13 -11.22 44.13
N PRO A 15 -39.36 -10.82 43.75
CA PRO A 15 -39.56 -9.96 42.58
C PRO A 15 -39.76 -8.46 42.85
N LEU A 16 -39.84 -7.73 41.73
CA LEU A 16 -40.27 -6.34 41.53
C LEU A 16 -41.40 -5.84 42.45
N GLY A 17 -41.31 -4.56 42.83
CA GLY A 17 -42.41 -3.75 43.34
C GLY A 17 -42.31 -2.31 42.83
N LEU A 18 -43.37 -1.82 42.17
CA LEU A 18 -43.48 -0.51 41.53
C LEU A 18 -44.33 0.43 42.40
N ALA A 19 -43.89 1.69 42.61
CA ALA A 19 -44.77 2.77 43.09
C ALA A 19 -44.27 4.16 42.66
N LEU A 20 -45.23 5.06 42.44
CA LEU A 20 -45.10 6.40 41.85
C LEU A 20 -45.34 7.49 42.91
N ALA A 21 -44.60 8.60 42.87
CA ALA A 21 -44.89 9.81 43.66
C ALA A 21 -44.42 11.09 42.93
N CYS A 22 -45.02 12.24 43.27
CA CYS A 22 -44.98 13.49 42.50
C CYS A 22 -44.63 14.72 43.38
N GLY A 23 -44.10 15.80 42.79
CA GLY A 23 -43.81 17.11 43.42
C GLY A 23 -42.49 17.72 42.91
N THR A 24 -42.49 18.76 42.06
CA THR A 24 -42.42 20.22 42.41
C THR A 24 -41.16 20.60 43.21
N SER A 25 -40.37 21.64 42.90
CA SER A 25 -40.50 22.80 41.97
C SER A 25 -39.14 23.54 41.88
N GLU A 26 -38.95 24.46 40.91
CA GLU A 26 -38.23 25.78 40.96
C GLU A 26 -38.08 26.35 39.51
N PRO A 27 -37.86 27.68 39.29
CA PRO A 27 -38.53 28.39 38.17
C PRO A 27 -37.64 29.13 37.13
N ASP A 28 -38.31 29.67 36.08
CA ASP A 28 -37.98 30.80 35.16
C ASP A 28 -36.58 30.86 34.48
N GLY A 29 -36.37 31.03 33.16
CA GLY A 29 -37.16 31.54 32.01
C GLY A 29 -36.30 32.58 31.22
N PRO A 30 -36.68 33.14 30.04
CA PRO A 30 -37.63 32.68 29.01
C PRO A 30 -37.10 32.84 27.53
N GLY A 31 -37.90 32.41 26.55
CA GLY A 31 -37.82 32.83 25.13
C GLY A 31 -37.36 31.74 24.14
N GLY A 32 -37.99 31.52 22.99
CA GLY A 32 -39.21 32.11 22.42
C GLY A 32 -39.70 31.26 21.22
N ILE A 33 -40.99 31.32 20.90
CA ILE A 33 -41.67 30.44 19.94
C ILE A 33 -41.94 31.10 18.58
N ASP A 34 -41.83 30.34 17.50
CA ASP A 34 -42.88 30.13 16.48
C ASP A 34 -42.35 29.07 15.49
N SER A 35 -42.95 27.89 15.33
CA SER A 35 -44.31 27.53 14.92
C SER A 35 -44.54 27.67 13.40
N LEU A 36 -44.78 26.52 12.74
CA LEU A 36 -45.89 26.29 11.82
C LEU A 36 -45.98 24.78 11.51
N ALA A 37 -47.21 24.31 11.27
CA ALA A 37 -47.55 22.89 11.24
C ALA A 37 -48.30 22.49 9.95
N GLY A 38 -48.37 21.17 9.71
CA GLY A 38 -49.22 20.55 8.69
C GLY A 38 -48.40 19.73 7.68
N GLY A 39 -48.67 18.45 7.41
CA GLY A 39 -49.68 17.54 7.98
C GLY A 39 -50.40 16.74 6.89
N SER A 40 -50.53 15.42 7.08
CA SER A 40 -51.23 14.44 6.20
C SER A 40 -50.57 14.18 4.81
N GLY A 41 -50.44 12.95 4.32
CA GLY A 41 -50.67 11.65 4.96
C GLY A 41 -50.85 10.47 3.99
N SER A 42 -50.53 9.26 4.49
CA SER A 42 -51.13 7.95 4.13
C SER A 42 -50.62 7.12 2.92
N THR A 43 -50.63 5.79 3.14
CA THR A 43 -50.42 4.63 2.22
C THR A 43 -48.99 4.42 1.65
N GLY A 44 -48.43 3.21 1.55
CA GLY A 44 -48.85 1.86 2.00
C GLY A 44 -48.12 0.73 1.21
N ALA A 45 -47.94 -0.46 1.83
CA ALA A 45 -47.36 -1.72 1.24
C ALA A 45 -45.85 -1.67 0.84
N THR A 46 -44.89 -2.39 1.45
CA THR A 46 -44.61 -3.84 1.67
C THR A 46 -43.90 -4.58 0.51
N THR A 47 -42.94 -5.45 0.87
CA THR A 47 -42.10 -6.34 0.02
C THR A 47 -41.03 -5.61 -0.80
N GLY A 48 -39.86 -6.18 -1.13
CA GLY A 48 -39.26 -7.50 -0.84
C GLY A 48 -37.83 -7.52 -1.42
N GLY A 49 -36.94 -8.40 -0.94
CA GLY A 49 -35.52 -8.33 -1.28
C GLY A 49 -35.09 -9.02 -2.59
N ALA A 50 -34.06 -8.47 -3.24
CA ALA A 50 -33.08 -9.10 -4.13
C ALA A 50 -31.86 -8.14 -4.17
N ALA A 51 -30.57 -8.52 -4.15
CA ALA A 51 -29.87 -9.68 -4.71
C ALA A 51 -29.69 -9.63 -6.24
N SER A 52 -28.83 -8.71 -6.68
CA SER A 52 -28.11 -8.69 -7.96
C SER A 52 -26.84 -7.85 -7.73
N GLY A 53 -25.61 -8.27 -8.05
CA GLY A 53 -25.23 -9.30 -9.02
C GLY A 53 -25.07 -8.66 -10.39
N GLU A 54 -24.01 -7.87 -10.56
CA GLU A 54 -23.68 -7.23 -11.84
C GLU A 54 -22.33 -7.69 -12.36
N SER A 55 -22.32 -7.97 -13.66
CA SER A 55 -21.29 -8.71 -14.38
C SER A 55 -20.30 -7.78 -15.09
N SER A 56 -19.08 -8.28 -15.24
CA SER A 56 -18.04 -7.72 -16.10
C SER A 56 -18.52 -7.49 -17.54
N ALA A 57 -18.08 -6.38 -18.13
CA ALA A 57 -18.21 -6.10 -19.57
C ALA A 57 -16.86 -5.59 -20.11
N ALA A 58 -15.98 -6.51 -20.48
CA ALA A 58 -14.74 -6.19 -21.18
C ALA A 58 -15.01 -5.98 -22.67
N GLY A 59 -14.67 -4.79 -23.19
CA GLY A 59 -14.70 -4.49 -24.62
C GLY A 59 -13.30 -4.47 -25.20
N SER A 60 -12.89 -5.55 -25.87
CA SER A 60 -11.64 -5.60 -26.66
C SER A 60 -11.94 -5.97 -28.11
N SER A 61 -11.37 -5.20 -29.03
CA SER A 61 -11.50 -5.42 -30.47
C SER A 61 -10.13 -5.30 -31.14
N VAL A 62 -9.48 -6.44 -31.39
CA VAL A 62 -8.29 -6.52 -32.25
C VAL A 62 -8.50 -7.66 -33.25
N THR A 63 -8.50 -7.32 -34.54
CA THR A 63 -8.50 -8.28 -35.66
C THR A 63 -7.06 -8.68 -35.98
N GLY A 64 -6.78 -9.98 -36.05
CA GLY A 64 -5.43 -10.52 -36.23
C GLY A 64 -4.93 -10.60 -37.68
N GLY A 65 -3.79 -11.27 -37.88
CA GLY A 65 -3.20 -11.51 -39.19
C GLY A 65 -1.76 -12.04 -39.14
N ASP A 66 -1.60 -13.33 -38.83
CA ASP A 66 -0.38 -14.11 -39.12
C ASP A 66 -0.30 -14.37 -40.65
N PRO A 67 0.88 -14.55 -41.28
CA PRO A 67 1.54 -15.86 -41.20
C PRO A 67 3.09 -15.90 -41.29
N SER A 68 3.66 -16.99 -40.76
CA SER A 68 5.03 -17.48 -41.01
C SER A 68 5.23 -17.99 -42.46
N PRO A 69 6.48 -18.11 -42.95
CA PRO A 69 7.12 -19.44 -43.01
C PRO A 69 8.63 -19.45 -42.67
N GLY A 70 9.18 -20.63 -42.32
CA GLY A 70 10.57 -20.81 -41.84
C GLY A 70 11.59 -21.36 -42.85
N GLY A 71 12.83 -21.65 -42.39
CA GLY A 71 13.91 -22.20 -43.23
C GLY A 71 15.29 -22.40 -42.58
N THR A 72 15.46 -23.48 -41.81
CA THR A 72 16.67 -24.36 -41.65
C THR A 72 18.14 -23.84 -41.72
N GLY A 73 18.93 -24.21 -40.69
CA GLY A 73 20.37 -24.57 -40.77
C GLY A 73 21.38 -23.48 -40.37
N GLY A 74 22.54 -23.77 -39.74
CA GLY A 74 23.02 -25.01 -39.13
C GLY A 74 24.55 -25.03 -38.86
N GLY A 75 24.98 -25.42 -37.65
CA GLY A 75 26.34 -25.91 -37.33
C GLY A 75 27.43 -24.88 -36.94
N GLY A 76 28.32 -25.28 -36.01
CA GLY A 76 29.62 -24.61 -35.79
C GLY A 76 30.08 -24.45 -34.33
N SER A 77 30.76 -25.45 -33.76
CA SER A 77 31.46 -25.31 -32.46
C SER A 77 32.73 -24.47 -32.58
N ALA A 78 33.15 -23.80 -31.48
CA ALA A 78 34.43 -24.10 -30.81
C ALA A 78 34.65 -23.24 -29.55
N SER A 79 35.19 -23.86 -28.51
CA SER A 79 35.79 -23.20 -27.36
C SER A 79 37.23 -22.79 -27.64
N THR A 80 37.69 -21.70 -27.04
CA THR A 80 39.09 -21.50 -26.64
C THR A 80 39.16 -20.79 -25.29
N SER A 81 40.25 -21.06 -24.55
CA SER A 81 40.46 -20.66 -23.17
C SER A 81 41.75 -19.85 -23.02
N GLY A 82 41.84 -19.11 -21.91
CA GLY A 82 43.11 -18.76 -21.27
C GLY A 82 43.52 -17.29 -21.30
N GLY A 83 44.17 -16.85 -20.21
CA GLY A 83 44.93 -15.60 -20.17
C GLY A 83 44.68 -14.74 -18.93
N ALA A 84 45.27 -15.10 -17.78
CA ALA A 84 45.35 -14.21 -16.63
C ALA A 84 46.46 -13.16 -16.81
N GLY A 85 46.28 -11.96 -16.24
CA GLY A 85 47.31 -10.92 -16.18
C GLY A 85 46.89 -9.81 -15.21
N GLY A 86 47.52 -9.77 -14.04
CA GLY A 86 47.26 -8.73 -13.03
C GLY A 86 48.08 -7.46 -13.24
N GLY A 87 47.59 -6.35 -12.70
CA GLY A 87 48.31 -5.08 -12.59
C GLY A 87 47.67 -4.20 -11.53
N GLU A 88 48.45 -3.81 -10.53
CA GLU A 88 48.04 -2.85 -9.49
C GLU A 88 47.93 -1.43 -10.07
N PRO A 89 47.06 -0.57 -9.52
CA PRO A 89 47.22 0.88 -9.61
C PRO A 89 47.73 1.49 -8.30
N SER A 90 48.68 2.42 -8.45
CA SER A 90 49.25 3.25 -7.38
C SER A 90 48.22 4.14 -6.69
N ALA A 91 48.48 4.48 -5.43
CA ALA A 91 47.72 5.48 -4.68
C ALA A 91 47.70 6.86 -5.35
N GLY A 92 46.58 7.57 -5.18
CA GLY A 92 46.42 9.00 -5.47
C GLY A 92 45.30 9.56 -4.60
N SER A 93 45.60 10.61 -3.81
CA SER A 93 44.62 11.23 -2.91
C SER A 93 43.83 12.34 -3.59
N GLY A 94 42.52 12.37 -3.41
CA GLY A 94 41.66 13.50 -3.75
C GLY A 94 40.24 13.25 -3.26
N GLY A 95 39.72 14.09 -2.36
CA GLY A 95 38.37 13.95 -1.82
C GLY A 95 37.35 14.82 -2.56
N ALA A 96 36.14 14.30 -2.73
CA ALA A 96 34.89 15.03 -2.90
C ALA A 96 33.74 14.06 -2.57
N GLY A 97 32.65 14.57 -1.99
CA GLY A 97 31.49 13.76 -1.62
C GLY A 97 30.69 13.26 -2.83
N GLY A 98 30.00 12.15 -2.66
CA GLY A 98 29.21 11.51 -3.71
C GLY A 98 28.53 10.25 -3.19
N ASP A 99 27.56 10.43 -2.28
CA ASP A 99 26.69 9.34 -1.82
C ASP A 99 25.70 9.00 -2.93
N GLY A 100 26.16 8.17 -3.87
CA GLY A 100 25.41 7.77 -5.05
C GLY A 100 24.20 6.91 -4.69
N ALA A 101 23.12 7.08 -5.46
CA ALA A 101 21.94 6.23 -5.38
C ALA A 101 22.25 4.82 -5.92
N GLY A 102 22.84 3.96 -5.08
CA GLY A 102 23.11 2.56 -5.39
C GLY A 102 23.30 1.77 -4.09
N GLY A 103 22.39 0.84 -3.81
CA GLY A 103 22.37 0.12 -2.55
C GLY A 103 23.52 -0.88 -2.37
N ALA A 104 24.05 -0.92 -1.15
CA ALA A 104 24.75 -2.06 -0.56
C ALA A 104 24.56 -1.98 0.98
N ASP A 105 24.42 -3.14 1.62
CA ASP A 105 24.15 -3.42 3.04
C ASP A 105 24.29 -2.29 4.07
N GLY A 106 23.21 -2.06 4.83
CA GLY A 106 23.25 -1.28 6.08
C GLY A 106 23.21 0.25 5.94
N ALA A 107 22.78 0.79 4.80
CA ALA A 107 22.57 2.22 4.65
C ALA A 107 21.49 2.73 5.63
N VAL A 108 21.88 3.63 6.54
CA VAL A 108 20.98 4.38 7.43
C VAL A 108 21.25 5.87 7.28
N ASP A 109 20.23 6.71 7.50
CA ASP A 109 20.42 8.16 7.60
C ASP A 109 21.06 8.57 8.94
N SER A 110 21.32 9.87 9.14
CA SER A 110 21.97 10.35 10.37
C SER A 110 21.12 10.19 11.65
N GLU A 111 19.82 9.89 11.54
CA GLU A 111 18.93 9.55 12.66
C GLU A 111 18.82 8.03 12.87
N GLY A 112 19.56 7.23 12.10
CA GLY A 112 19.55 5.77 12.16
C GLY A 112 18.32 5.14 11.52
N CYS A 113 17.69 5.81 10.55
CA CYS A 113 16.55 5.27 9.82
C CYS A 113 17.02 4.46 8.60
N PRO A 114 16.57 3.20 8.42
CA PRO A 114 16.99 2.34 7.31
C PRO A 114 16.68 2.93 5.94
N LEU A 115 17.66 2.89 5.04
CA LEU A 115 17.54 3.39 3.66
C LEU A 115 17.71 2.30 2.59
N THR A 116 17.91 1.04 2.99
CA THR A 116 18.04 -0.12 2.09
C THR A 116 16.67 -0.65 1.65
N LEU A 117 16.61 -1.23 0.45
CA LEU A 117 15.46 -1.96 -0.05
C LEU A 117 15.42 -3.37 0.55
N GLU A 118 14.32 -3.71 1.22
CA GLU A 118 13.96 -5.07 1.62
C GLU A 118 12.68 -5.52 0.88
N GLY A 119 12.41 -6.82 0.82
CA GLY A 119 11.18 -7.32 0.22
C GLY A 119 11.25 -7.67 -1.27
N PHE A 120 10.12 -8.08 -1.84
CA PHE A 120 10.05 -8.68 -3.18
C PHE A 120 10.58 -7.79 -4.32
N ALA A 121 10.65 -6.45 -4.16
CA ALA A 121 11.29 -5.60 -5.16
C ALA A 121 12.82 -5.78 -5.25
N SER A 122 13.48 -6.42 -4.26
CA SER A 122 14.91 -6.78 -4.35
C SER A 122 15.17 -8.07 -5.11
N VAL A 123 14.14 -8.88 -5.38
CA VAL A 123 14.27 -10.24 -5.91
C VAL A 123 14.42 -10.23 -7.43
N SER A 124 15.40 -10.93 -7.98
CA SER A 124 15.58 -11.09 -9.42
C SER A 124 14.41 -11.89 -10.02
N GLY A 125 13.79 -11.39 -11.09
CA GLY A 125 12.62 -12.00 -11.72
C GLY A 125 12.21 -11.28 -13.00
N GLU A 126 11.45 -11.95 -13.87
CA GLU A 126 10.90 -11.37 -15.12
C GLU A 126 11.94 -10.70 -16.06
N GLY A 127 13.22 -11.06 -15.93
CA GLY A 127 14.33 -10.48 -16.70
C GLY A 127 15.02 -9.28 -16.04
N GLN A 128 14.54 -8.86 -14.87
CA GLN A 128 15.06 -7.76 -14.06
C GLN A 128 15.82 -8.30 -12.82
N ASP A 129 16.91 -7.64 -12.43
CA ASP A 129 17.76 -8.04 -11.30
C ASP A 129 17.58 -7.11 -10.11
N GLY A 130 16.45 -7.25 -9.42
CA GLY A 130 16.03 -6.36 -8.33
C GLY A 130 15.68 -4.94 -8.81
N THR A 131 15.31 -4.07 -7.88
CA THR A 131 14.94 -2.67 -8.16
C THR A 131 16.08 -1.73 -7.78
N TYR A 132 16.66 -1.06 -8.78
CA TYR A 132 17.72 -0.08 -8.62
C TYR A 132 17.43 1.27 -9.28
N GLY A 133 16.27 1.41 -9.92
CA GLY A 133 15.79 2.64 -10.55
C GLY A 133 16.71 3.14 -11.65
N GLY A 134 16.80 4.47 -11.78
CA GLY A 134 17.56 5.13 -12.84
C GLY A 134 19.03 5.38 -12.52
N ARG A 135 19.66 4.62 -11.62
CA ARG A 135 21.06 4.84 -11.18
C ARG A 135 22.08 4.88 -12.32
N ASP A 136 21.79 4.16 -13.40
CA ASP A 136 22.66 4.02 -14.58
C ASP A 136 22.47 5.15 -15.61
N GLY A 137 21.74 6.21 -15.22
CA GLY A 137 21.37 7.35 -16.05
C GLY A 137 21.80 8.71 -15.52
N GLU A 138 21.33 9.78 -16.16
CA GLU A 138 21.63 11.15 -15.73
C GLU A 138 20.86 11.52 -14.46
N THR A 139 21.50 12.25 -13.54
CA THR A 139 20.81 12.89 -12.41
C THR A 139 20.36 14.29 -12.79
N VAL A 140 19.05 14.52 -12.82
CA VAL A 140 18.41 15.80 -13.16
C VAL A 140 17.65 16.34 -11.96
N THR A 141 17.57 17.67 -11.82
CA THR A 141 16.70 18.32 -10.82
C THR A 141 15.54 19.01 -11.51
N VAL A 142 14.32 18.75 -11.04
CA VAL A 142 13.08 19.28 -11.62
C VAL A 142 12.31 20.10 -10.59
N THR A 143 11.82 21.26 -11.02
CA THR A 143 10.98 22.18 -10.23
C THR A 143 9.65 22.49 -10.94
N THR A 144 9.41 21.88 -12.11
CA THR A 144 8.23 22.10 -12.93
C THR A 144 7.61 20.78 -13.37
N GLN A 145 6.30 20.79 -13.58
CA GLN A 145 5.56 19.65 -14.12
C GLN A 145 6.07 19.23 -15.50
N ALA A 146 6.41 20.20 -16.36
CA ALA A 146 6.88 19.92 -17.72
C ALA A 146 8.23 19.18 -17.73
N ASP A 147 9.15 19.54 -16.84
CA ASP A 147 10.42 18.83 -16.71
C ASP A 147 10.22 17.44 -16.09
N LEU A 148 9.39 17.32 -15.05
CA LEU A 148 9.08 16.03 -14.44
C LEU A 148 8.45 15.06 -15.46
N GLU A 149 7.47 15.50 -16.25
CA GLU A 149 6.87 14.71 -17.33
C GLU A 149 7.90 14.31 -18.40
N LYS A 150 8.73 15.25 -18.83
CA LYS A 150 9.78 15.03 -19.83
C LYS A 150 10.74 13.91 -19.40
N TYR A 151 11.24 13.96 -18.16
CA TYR A 151 12.23 13.00 -17.68
C TYR A 151 11.61 11.68 -17.20
N ALA A 152 10.43 11.70 -16.59
CA ALA A 152 9.75 10.48 -16.14
C ALA A 152 9.29 9.61 -17.32
N GLY A 153 8.84 10.22 -18.42
CA GLY A 153 8.42 9.52 -19.64
C GLY A 153 9.55 9.21 -20.64
N ALA A 154 10.81 9.55 -20.32
CA ALA A 154 11.94 9.34 -21.23
C ALA A 154 12.35 7.85 -21.32
N SER A 155 12.92 7.46 -22.47
CA SER A 155 13.43 6.10 -22.70
C SER A 155 14.73 5.80 -21.96
N GLU A 156 15.53 6.81 -21.66
CA GLU A 156 16.81 6.65 -20.96
C GLU A 156 16.59 6.51 -19.44
N PRO A 157 17.47 5.83 -18.72
CA PRO A 157 17.45 5.86 -17.25
C PRO A 157 17.64 7.30 -16.73
N TYR A 158 16.95 7.65 -15.64
CA TYR A 158 17.14 8.94 -14.95
C TYR A 158 16.95 8.85 -13.43
N VAL A 159 17.81 9.57 -12.70
CA VAL A 159 17.55 9.97 -11.31
C VAL A 159 16.95 11.37 -11.33
N ILE A 160 15.66 11.47 -11.04
CA ILE A 160 14.85 12.68 -11.11
C ILE A 160 14.64 13.23 -9.71
N ARG A 161 15.38 14.28 -9.38
CA ARG A 161 15.33 14.98 -8.09
C ARG A 161 14.22 16.04 -8.11
N VAL A 162 13.11 15.79 -7.45
CA VAL A 162 11.98 16.73 -7.32
C VAL A 162 12.30 17.76 -6.22
N GLN A 163 12.51 19.02 -6.60
CA GLN A 163 12.82 20.10 -5.66
C GLN A 163 11.60 21.00 -5.41
N GLY A 164 11.04 20.89 -4.20
CA GLY A 164 9.89 21.69 -3.77
C GLY A 164 8.53 21.13 -4.24
N LYS A 165 7.49 21.98 -4.18
CA LYS A 165 6.12 21.65 -4.58
C LYS A 165 5.92 21.86 -6.07
N ILE A 166 5.45 20.82 -6.78
CA ILE A 166 4.98 20.88 -8.15
C ILE A 166 3.47 20.60 -8.12
N THR A 167 2.66 21.62 -8.42
CA THR A 167 1.21 21.47 -8.55
C THR A 167 0.85 21.03 -9.97
N MET A 168 0.13 19.92 -10.10
CA MET A 168 -0.29 19.36 -11.38
C MET A 168 -1.45 20.15 -12.02
N SER A 169 -1.35 20.35 -13.33
CA SER A 169 -2.38 20.94 -14.17
C SER A 169 -2.56 20.11 -15.45
N PRO A 170 -3.78 19.60 -15.77
CA PRO A 170 -4.98 19.67 -14.94
C PRO A 170 -4.82 18.92 -13.61
N ARG A 171 -5.63 19.31 -12.62
CA ARG A 171 -5.77 18.56 -11.36
C ARG A 171 -6.23 17.13 -11.65
N GLY A 172 -5.67 16.18 -10.90
CA GLY A 172 -5.87 14.75 -11.09
C GLY A 172 -4.97 14.14 -12.16
N LYS A 173 -4.00 14.89 -12.72
CA LYS A 173 -3.07 14.32 -13.70
C LYS A 173 -2.11 13.34 -13.02
N GLU A 174 -2.12 12.11 -13.51
CA GLU A 174 -1.07 11.14 -13.27
C GLU A 174 0.02 11.28 -14.35
N ILE A 175 1.27 11.42 -13.93
CA ILE A 175 2.43 11.44 -14.83
C ILE A 175 2.78 9.99 -15.19
N SER A 176 2.76 9.67 -16.48
CA SER A 176 3.25 8.38 -16.98
C SER A 176 4.76 8.25 -16.73
N VAL A 177 5.15 7.18 -16.04
CA VAL A 177 6.54 6.84 -15.72
C VAL A 177 6.98 5.66 -16.59
N ALA A 178 8.11 5.80 -17.27
CA ALA A 178 8.77 4.73 -18.02
C ALA A 178 9.68 3.88 -17.11
N SER A 179 10.23 2.78 -17.63
CA SER A 179 11.19 1.95 -16.89
C SER A 179 12.47 2.72 -16.51
N ASP A 180 13.23 2.18 -15.55
CA ASP A 180 14.55 2.67 -15.13
C ASP A 180 14.53 4.11 -14.59
N LYS A 181 13.62 4.38 -13.65
CA LYS A 181 13.45 5.72 -13.07
C LYS A 181 13.62 5.70 -11.56
N THR A 182 14.36 6.67 -11.04
CA THR A 182 14.34 7.03 -9.62
C THR A 182 13.75 8.41 -9.49
N ILE A 183 12.48 8.54 -9.08
CA ILE A 183 11.87 9.83 -8.77
C ILE A 183 12.00 10.05 -7.27
N VAL A 184 12.88 10.96 -6.86
CA VAL A 184 13.23 11.19 -5.46
C VAL A 184 13.03 12.65 -5.05
N GLY A 185 12.36 12.87 -3.92
CA GLY A 185 12.25 14.20 -3.34
C GLY A 185 13.58 14.74 -2.82
N VAL A 186 13.86 16.03 -3.00
CA VAL A 186 15.02 16.71 -2.41
C VAL A 186 14.67 17.19 -0.99
N GLY A 187 15.15 16.46 0.02
CA GLY A 187 14.80 16.68 1.43
C GLY A 187 13.31 16.47 1.71
N ALA A 188 12.85 16.87 2.90
CA ALA A 188 11.51 16.56 3.38
C ALA A 188 10.37 17.50 2.86
N THR A 189 10.62 18.25 1.77
CA THR A 189 9.69 19.29 1.27
C THR A 189 9.33 19.12 -0.22
N ALA A 190 9.66 17.99 -0.83
CA ALA A 190 9.25 17.68 -2.19
C ALA A 190 7.79 17.22 -2.21
N GLU A 191 6.98 17.80 -3.09
CA GLU A 191 5.54 17.57 -3.11
C GLU A 191 4.99 17.51 -4.54
N ILE A 192 4.25 16.45 -4.84
CA ILE A 192 3.39 16.31 -6.02
C ILE A 192 1.96 16.62 -5.56
N SER A 193 1.51 17.84 -5.82
CA SER A 193 0.22 18.34 -5.38
C SER A 193 -0.78 18.28 -6.53
N GLN A 194 -2.01 17.88 -6.24
CA GLN A 194 -3.13 17.80 -7.18
C GLN A 194 -2.91 16.79 -8.33
N GLY A 195 -2.10 15.75 -8.13
CA GLY A 195 -1.95 14.63 -9.08
C GLY A 195 -1.06 13.53 -8.54
N GLY A 196 -0.57 12.65 -9.43
CA GLY A 196 0.11 11.42 -9.06
C GLY A 196 1.00 10.83 -10.16
N PHE A 197 1.23 9.52 -10.12
CA PHE A 197 2.02 8.77 -11.10
C PHE A 197 1.27 7.55 -11.64
N PHE A 198 1.48 7.25 -12.93
CA PHE A 198 0.97 6.04 -13.58
C PHE A 198 2.12 5.21 -14.15
N LEU A 199 2.22 3.94 -13.73
CA LEU A 199 3.15 2.95 -14.29
C LEU A 199 2.32 1.93 -15.08
N GLY A 200 2.51 1.92 -16.40
CA GLY A 200 1.78 1.04 -17.31
C GLY A 200 2.34 -0.38 -17.43
N SER A 201 1.67 -1.19 -18.26
CA SER A 201 2.03 -2.60 -18.48
C SER A 201 3.47 -2.77 -18.95
N GLY A 202 4.25 -3.57 -18.23
CA GLY A 202 5.65 -3.85 -18.51
C GLY A 202 6.62 -2.74 -18.11
N VAL A 203 6.15 -1.64 -17.48
CA VAL A 203 7.05 -0.67 -16.83
C VAL A 203 7.72 -1.36 -15.65
N HIS A 204 9.03 -1.18 -15.53
CA HIS A 204 9.80 -1.86 -14.50
C HIS A 204 11.02 -1.09 -14.01
N ASN A 205 11.57 -1.55 -12.88
CA ASN A 205 12.74 -0.96 -12.25
C ASN A 205 12.50 0.53 -11.91
N VAL A 206 11.49 0.80 -11.10
CA VAL A 206 11.07 2.16 -10.72
C VAL A 206 11.14 2.36 -9.20
N ILE A 207 11.79 3.45 -8.78
CA ILE A 207 11.83 3.90 -7.38
C ILE A 207 11.07 5.22 -7.27
N LEU A 208 10.04 5.27 -6.41
CA LEU A 208 9.32 6.48 -6.01
C LEU A 208 9.62 6.76 -4.54
N ARG A 209 10.46 7.75 -4.25
CA ARG A 209 11.06 7.91 -2.92
C ARG A 209 10.98 9.33 -2.36
N ASN A 210 10.76 9.46 -1.05
CA ASN A 210 10.90 10.75 -0.34
C ASN A 210 9.93 11.86 -0.84
N LEU A 211 8.75 11.50 -1.35
CA LEU A 211 7.77 12.44 -1.90
C LEU A 211 6.56 12.59 -0.97
N THR A 212 6.01 13.80 -0.86
CA THR A 212 4.61 13.99 -0.46
C THR A 212 3.73 13.99 -1.71
N ILE A 213 2.64 13.23 -1.71
CA ILE A 213 1.69 13.10 -2.81
C ILE A 213 0.28 13.33 -2.24
N GLY A 214 -0.56 14.14 -2.91
CA GLY A 214 -1.90 14.45 -2.40
C GLY A 214 -2.64 15.60 -3.08
N ASP A 215 -3.58 16.18 -2.34
CA ASP A 215 -4.46 17.30 -2.76
C ASP A 215 -5.41 16.99 -3.95
N THR A 216 -5.69 15.72 -4.26
CA THR A 216 -6.68 15.35 -5.30
C THR A 216 -8.10 15.12 -4.76
N PHE A 217 -8.31 15.05 -3.44
CA PHE A 217 -9.62 14.84 -2.78
C PHE A 217 -10.72 15.84 -3.20
N VAL A 218 -11.84 15.33 -3.72
CA VAL A 218 -12.98 16.12 -4.20
C VAL A 218 -14.03 16.28 -3.07
N GLU A 219 -14.35 17.53 -2.71
CA GLU A 219 -15.34 17.82 -1.67
C GLU A 219 -16.72 17.22 -2.03
N GLY A 220 -17.30 16.47 -1.09
CA GLY A 220 -18.57 15.75 -1.29
C GLY A 220 -18.42 14.35 -1.90
N ASP A 221 -17.25 13.97 -2.43
CA ASP A 221 -16.98 12.64 -2.99
C ASP A 221 -16.08 11.81 -2.07
N TRP A 222 -16.54 11.59 -0.83
CA TRP A 222 -15.81 10.75 0.13
C TRP A 222 -15.56 9.33 -0.38
N GLU A 223 -16.49 8.76 -1.16
CA GLU A 223 -16.32 7.43 -1.76
C GLU A 223 -15.34 7.41 -2.94
N GLY A 224 -14.90 8.57 -3.41
CA GLY A 224 -14.00 8.75 -4.55
C GLY A 224 -14.54 8.05 -5.79
N LYS A 225 -15.79 8.32 -6.17
CA LYS A 225 -16.49 7.62 -7.27
C LYS A 225 -16.75 8.48 -8.48
N THR A 226 -16.42 9.77 -8.43
CA THR A 226 -16.61 10.70 -9.55
C THR A 226 -15.36 10.88 -10.40
N GLN A 227 -14.17 10.65 -9.85
CA GLN A 227 -12.88 10.80 -10.53
C GLN A 227 -11.95 9.63 -10.17
N ASP A 228 -11.17 9.18 -11.16
CA ASP A 228 -10.13 8.15 -11.04
C ASP A 228 -8.79 8.89 -10.84
N PHE A 229 -8.61 9.49 -9.66
CA PHE A 229 -7.43 10.32 -9.34
C PHE A 229 -6.59 9.63 -8.27
N ASP A 230 -5.64 8.81 -8.71
CA ASP A 230 -4.77 8.06 -7.81
C ASP A 230 -3.50 8.84 -7.43
N GLY A 231 -2.86 8.43 -6.32
CA GLY A 231 -1.52 8.91 -5.96
C GLY A 231 -0.44 8.19 -6.77
N VAL A 232 -0.49 6.86 -6.78
CA VAL A 232 0.32 5.97 -7.63
C VAL A 232 -0.55 4.82 -8.13
N GLN A 233 -0.83 4.81 -9.43
CA GLN A 233 -1.53 3.72 -10.10
C GLN A 233 -0.51 2.85 -10.86
N MET A 234 -0.57 1.53 -10.68
CA MET A 234 0.32 0.56 -11.33
C MET A 234 -0.52 -0.53 -12.01
N ASP A 235 -0.30 -0.75 -13.31
CA ASP A 235 -1.05 -1.70 -14.13
C ASP A 235 -0.09 -2.71 -14.77
N THR A 236 0.10 -3.90 -14.18
CA THR A 236 1.09 -4.90 -14.64
C THR A 236 2.51 -4.31 -14.76
N ALA A 237 2.92 -3.54 -13.75
CA ALA A 237 4.30 -3.09 -13.57
C ALA A 237 5.09 -4.11 -12.73
N HIS A 238 6.42 -4.16 -12.84
CA HIS A 238 7.24 -5.03 -11.97
C HIS A 238 8.51 -4.38 -11.46
N HIS A 239 9.03 -4.83 -10.31
CA HIS A 239 10.24 -4.28 -9.69
C HIS A 239 10.07 -2.79 -9.39
N VAL A 240 9.14 -2.51 -8.48
CA VAL A 240 8.77 -1.16 -8.06
C VAL A 240 8.98 -1.00 -6.57
N TRP A 241 9.62 0.10 -6.16
CA TRP A 241 9.87 0.43 -4.76
C TRP A 241 9.30 1.81 -4.42
N ILE A 242 8.30 1.84 -3.55
CA ILE A 242 7.69 3.08 -3.02
C ILE A 242 8.17 3.25 -1.58
N ASP A 243 8.99 4.27 -1.32
CA ASP A 243 9.76 4.35 -0.06
C ASP A 243 9.80 5.75 0.58
N HIS A 244 9.67 5.84 1.90
CA HIS A 244 9.72 7.11 2.63
C HIS A 244 8.77 8.20 2.05
N CYS A 245 7.64 7.79 1.49
CA CYS A 245 6.66 8.70 0.90
C CYS A 245 5.57 9.07 1.91
N ARG A 246 4.85 10.16 1.65
CA ARG A 246 3.64 10.55 2.38
C ARG A 246 2.48 10.72 1.42
N PHE A 247 1.39 10.03 1.67
CA PHE A 247 0.14 10.13 0.92
C PHE A 247 -0.95 10.74 1.81
N HIS A 248 -1.74 11.66 1.27
CA HIS A 248 -2.88 12.27 1.99
C HIS A 248 -3.87 12.96 1.05
N HIS A 249 -5.16 13.03 1.44
CA HIS A 249 -6.22 13.77 0.72
C HIS A 249 -6.26 13.47 -0.80
N ILE A 250 -6.43 12.19 -1.16
CA ILE A 250 -6.44 11.73 -2.57
C ILE A 250 -7.88 11.54 -3.09
N GLY A 251 -8.07 11.44 -4.41
CA GLY A 251 -9.38 11.30 -5.05
C GLY A 251 -9.94 9.87 -5.03
N ASP A 252 -9.23 8.89 -5.61
CA ASP A 252 -9.57 7.45 -5.48
C ASP A 252 -8.59 6.70 -4.57
N GLY A 253 -7.56 6.06 -5.09
CA GLY A 253 -6.60 5.24 -4.35
C GLY A 253 -5.28 5.97 -4.07
N MET A 254 -4.71 5.86 -2.87
CA MET A 254 -3.38 6.44 -2.64
C MET A 254 -2.32 5.67 -3.41
N ILE A 255 -2.42 4.34 -3.37
CA ILE A 255 -1.64 3.39 -4.15
C ILE A 255 -2.62 2.34 -4.66
N ASP A 256 -2.78 2.18 -5.97
CA ASP A 256 -3.58 1.10 -6.55
C ASP A 256 -2.66 0.19 -7.40
N SER A 257 -2.32 -0.98 -6.84
CA SER A 257 -1.46 -2.01 -7.45
C SER A 257 -2.33 -3.01 -8.21
N ARG A 258 -2.67 -2.69 -9.45
CA ARG A 258 -3.67 -3.40 -10.25
C ARG A 258 -3.05 -4.38 -11.22
N LYS A 259 -3.92 -5.27 -11.71
CA LYS A 259 -3.61 -6.38 -12.62
C LYS A 259 -2.48 -7.23 -12.03
N ASP A 260 -1.55 -7.67 -12.87
CA ASP A 260 -0.48 -8.59 -12.48
C ASP A 260 0.76 -7.83 -11.97
N THR A 261 0.57 -6.68 -11.30
CA THR A 261 1.68 -5.88 -10.74
C THR A 261 2.42 -6.68 -9.67
N SER A 262 3.73 -6.86 -9.83
CA SER A 262 4.54 -7.85 -9.10
C SER A 262 5.91 -7.30 -8.70
N TYR A 263 6.67 -8.00 -7.86
CA TYR A 263 7.95 -7.55 -7.30
C TYR A 263 7.85 -6.11 -6.75
N LEU A 264 6.79 -5.85 -5.96
CA LEU A 264 6.49 -4.55 -5.37
C LEU A 264 6.93 -4.51 -3.91
N THR A 265 7.71 -3.50 -3.52
CA THR A 265 7.91 -3.14 -2.10
C THR A 265 7.29 -1.77 -1.85
N VAL A 266 6.45 -1.67 -0.81
CA VAL A 266 6.04 -0.38 -0.23
C VAL A 266 6.57 -0.31 1.20
N SER A 267 7.45 0.66 1.47
CA SER A 267 8.19 0.74 2.72
C SER A 267 8.26 2.15 3.32
N TRP A 268 8.42 2.21 4.65
CA TRP A 268 8.72 3.43 5.40
C TRP A 268 7.79 4.62 5.10
N SER A 269 6.58 4.38 4.59
CA SER A 269 5.70 5.43 4.08
C SER A 269 4.55 5.72 5.04
N ILE A 270 4.04 6.96 5.01
CA ILE A 270 2.86 7.39 5.76
C ILE A 270 1.68 7.49 4.80
N LEU A 271 0.61 6.77 5.09
CA LEU A 271 -0.68 6.88 4.40
C LEU A 271 -1.68 7.43 5.42
N SER A 272 -2.26 8.61 5.18
CA SER A 272 -3.23 9.20 6.12
C SER A 272 -4.39 9.99 5.52
N ASP A 273 -5.43 10.17 6.34
CA ASP A 273 -6.51 11.14 6.11
C ASP A 273 -7.33 10.86 4.82
N HIS A 274 -7.83 9.62 4.65
CA HIS A 274 -8.42 9.18 3.37
C HIS A 274 -9.33 7.93 3.45
N ASN A 275 -10.19 7.74 2.43
CA ASN A 275 -11.10 6.59 2.40
C ASN A 275 -10.41 5.29 1.95
N LYS A 276 -9.78 5.28 0.77
CA LYS A 276 -9.29 4.08 0.07
C LYS A 276 -7.76 4.11 -0.02
N ALA A 277 -7.06 3.53 0.94
CA ALA A 277 -5.62 3.72 1.05
C ALA A 277 -4.83 2.96 -0.04
N PHE A 278 -4.91 1.63 -0.04
CA PHE A 278 -4.08 0.77 -0.86
C PHE A 278 -4.90 -0.40 -1.46
N GLY A 279 -5.38 -0.22 -2.69
CA GLY A 279 -6.08 -1.26 -3.45
C GLY A 279 -5.11 -2.16 -4.21
N ILE A 280 -5.39 -3.46 -4.25
CA ILE A 280 -4.57 -4.45 -4.96
C ILE A 280 -5.51 -5.49 -5.58
N GLY A 281 -5.28 -5.90 -6.83
CA GLY A 281 -6.13 -6.89 -7.53
C GLY A 281 -6.45 -6.51 -8.98
N TRP A 282 -7.73 -6.57 -9.37
CA TRP A 282 -8.20 -6.36 -10.76
C TRP A 282 -7.62 -7.37 -11.78
N THR A 283 -7.33 -8.59 -11.31
CA THR A 283 -6.93 -9.74 -12.13
C THR A 283 -7.53 -11.02 -11.55
N GLU A 284 -7.73 -12.04 -12.39
CA GLU A 284 -8.02 -13.41 -11.96
C GLU A 284 -6.74 -14.25 -11.77
N ASN A 285 -5.58 -13.72 -12.22
CA ASN A 285 -4.29 -14.39 -12.11
C ASN A 285 -3.75 -14.29 -10.68
N ILE A 286 -3.16 -15.37 -10.18
CA ILE A 286 -2.49 -15.41 -8.88
C ILE A 286 -0.98 -15.53 -9.13
N THR A 287 -0.37 -14.41 -9.54
CA THR A 287 1.05 -14.32 -9.94
C THR A 287 1.84 -13.26 -9.17
N ALA A 288 1.17 -12.20 -8.71
CA ALA A 288 1.79 -11.06 -8.05
C ALA A 288 2.53 -11.44 -6.75
N GLN A 289 3.68 -10.80 -6.51
CA GLN A 289 4.47 -10.94 -5.30
C GLN A 289 4.82 -9.57 -4.74
N MET A 290 4.62 -9.33 -3.45
CA MET A 290 4.80 -8.01 -2.86
C MET A 290 5.07 -8.01 -1.37
N THR A 291 5.83 -7.01 -0.94
CA THR A 291 6.16 -6.74 0.46
C THR A 291 5.65 -5.36 0.85
N ILE A 292 4.97 -5.27 1.99
CA ILE A 292 4.45 -4.02 2.52
C ILE A 292 4.93 -3.95 3.96
N HIS A 293 5.95 -3.14 4.24
CA HIS A 293 6.61 -3.16 5.54
C HIS A 293 6.90 -1.79 6.11
N HIS A 294 6.94 -1.67 7.43
CA HIS A 294 7.33 -0.42 8.08
C HIS A 294 6.51 0.80 7.60
N ASN A 295 5.21 0.64 7.28
CA ASN A 295 4.35 1.75 6.89
C ASN A 295 3.44 2.18 8.03
N TRP A 296 3.15 3.48 8.13
CA TRP A 296 2.18 4.04 9.06
C TRP A 296 0.88 4.38 8.33
N PHE A 297 -0.11 3.51 8.47
CA PHE A 297 -1.48 3.69 8.01
C PHE A 297 -2.28 4.35 9.15
N ARG A 298 -2.76 5.58 9.00
CA ARG A 298 -3.48 6.28 10.09
C ARG A 298 -4.65 7.14 9.61
N ASP A 299 -5.75 7.16 10.36
CA ASP A 299 -6.92 7.99 10.04
C ASP A 299 -7.48 7.65 8.65
N LEU A 300 -7.57 6.34 8.36
CA LEU A 300 -8.02 5.77 7.10
C LEU A 300 -9.29 4.94 7.29
N ASN A 301 -10.11 4.81 6.24
CA ASN A 301 -11.30 3.99 6.32
C ASN A 301 -11.04 2.53 5.95
N GLN A 302 -10.59 2.27 4.72
CA GLN A 302 -10.56 0.94 4.11
C GLN A 302 -9.39 0.76 3.13
N ARG A 303 -9.20 -0.49 2.71
CA ARG A 303 -8.10 -0.96 1.86
C ARG A 303 -6.74 -0.70 2.50
N ASN A 304 -6.44 -1.31 3.66
CA ASN A 304 -5.21 -1.01 4.41
C ASN A 304 -4.20 -2.18 4.54
N PRO A 305 -3.79 -2.91 3.47
CA PRO A 305 -4.30 -2.93 2.11
C PRO A 305 -5.55 -3.81 1.94
N SER A 306 -6.23 -3.69 0.79
CA SER A 306 -7.17 -4.71 0.28
C SER A 306 -6.42 -5.54 -0.77
N THR A 307 -5.91 -6.70 -0.38
CA THR A 307 -5.07 -7.57 -1.20
C THR A 307 -5.88 -8.66 -1.88
N ASP A 308 -6.04 -8.60 -3.21
CA ASP A 308 -6.81 -9.58 -3.98
C ASP A 308 -5.93 -10.32 -5.01
N ASN A 309 -6.10 -11.66 -5.10
CA ASN A 309 -5.37 -12.59 -5.97
C ASN A 309 -3.82 -12.44 -5.98
N VAL A 310 -3.17 -12.24 -4.83
CA VAL A 310 -1.70 -12.14 -4.75
C VAL A 310 -1.06 -13.48 -4.37
N LEU A 311 -0.10 -13.96 -5.18
CA LEU A 311 0.59 -15.24 -4.95
C LEU A 311 1.39 -15.24 -3.65
N ARG A 312 2.08 -14.14 -3.33
CA ARG A 312 2.83 -13.94 -2.08
C ARG A 312 2.71 -12.50 -1.60
N ALA A 313 1.95 -12.27 -0.55
CA ALA A 313 1.85 -10.98 0.13
C ALA A 313 2.53 -11.07 1.50
N HIS A 314 3.66 -10.39 1.69
CA HIS A 314 4.32 -10.31 3.00
C HIS A 314 4.13 -8.93 3.61
N LEU A 315 3.42 -8.86 4.74
CA LEU A 315 3.12 -7.63 5.46
C LEU A 315 3.81 -7.69 6.82
N TYR A 316 4.78 -6.82 7.11
CA TYR A 316 5.45 -6.84 8.41
C TYR A 316 5.79 -5.47 9.01
N ASN A 317 5.85 -5.40 10.35
CA ASN A 317 6.17 -4.19 11.11
C ASN A 317 5.40 -2.92 10.67
N ASN A 318 4.17 -3.06 10.16
CA ASN A 318 3.32 -1.91 9.86
C ASN A 318 2.59 -1.42 11.11
N TRP A 319 2.24 -0.14 11.16
CA TRP A 319 1.35 0.40 12.18
C TRP A 319 0.06 0.88 11.53
N LEU A 320 -1.04 0.20 11.85
CA LEU A 320 -2.39 0.59 11.50
C LEU A 320 -3.05 1.26 12.71
N GLN A 321 -3.48 2.51 12.53
CA GLN A 321 -3.99 3.35 13.61
C GLN A 321 -5.31 4.05 13.24
N ARG A 322 -6.32 3.99 14.11
CA ARG A 322 -7.63 4.67 13.90
C ARG A 322 -8.23 4.33 12.53
N ILE A 323 -8.50 3.05 12.31
CA ILE A 323 -9.02 2.52 11.04
C ILE A 323 -10.49 2.12 11.22
N SER A 324 -11.40 2.76 10.48
CA SER A 324 -12.85 2.65 10.74
C SER A 324 -13.54 1.43 10.10
N SER A 325 -13.11 0.95 8.93
CA SER A 325 -13.74 -0.20 8.25
C SER A 325 -12.95 -1.49 8.43
N TYR A 326 -11.73 -1.57 7.88
CA TYR A 326 -10.87 -2.76 8.01
C TYR A 326 -9.37 -2.47 7.82
N GLY A 327 -8.54 -3.28 8.46
CA GLY A 327 -7.08 -3.29 8.32
C GLY A 327 -6.61 -4.04 7.06
N ASN A 328 -5.85 -5.12 7.25
CA ASN A 328 -5.33 -5.94 6.13
C ASN A 328 -6.37 -6.98 5.69
N TYR A 329 -6.72 -7.05 4.41
CA TYR A 329 -7.71 -8.01 3.91
C TYR A 329 -7.12 -8.86 2.78
N ALA A 330 -7.08 -10.19 2.99
CA ALA A 330 -6.66 -11.17 1.97
C ALA A 330 -7.88 -11.74 1.22
N ARG A 331 -8.17 -11.15 0.06
CA ARG A 331 -9.27 -11.51 -0.85
C ARG A 331 -8.86 -12.54 -1.90
N GLY A 332 -9.86 -13.20 -2.46
CA GLY A 332 -9.68 -14.16 -3.56
C GLY A 332 -8.67 -15.23 -3.18
N GLY A 333 -7.81 -15.63 -4.12
CA GLY A 333 -6.74 -16.61 -3.89
C GLY A 333 -5.46 -16.04 -3.27
N THR A 334 -5.51 -14.90 -2.58
CA THR A 334 -4.34 -14.28 -1.94
C THR A 334 -3.71 -15.18 -0.88
N ASN A 335 -2.37 -15.22 -0.82
CA ASN A 335 -1.64 -15.88 0.27
C ASN A 335 -0.79 -14.87 1.03
N MET A 336 -1.21 -14.58 2.27
CA MET A 336 -0.68 -13.50 3.09
C MET A 336 0.05 -14.03 4.34
N VAL A 337 1.25 -13.51 4.56
CA VAL A 337 2.01 -13.63 5.82
C VAL A 337 2.02 -12.25 6.47
N LEU A 338 1.56 -12.16 7.73
CA LEU A 338 1.32 -10.91 8.45
C LEU A 338 2.00 -10.91 9.82
N GLU A 339 3.10 -10.17 9.95
CA GLU A 339 4.04 -10.32 11.07
C GLU A 339 4.38 -9.01 11.81
N ASN A 340 4.58 -9.13 13.13
CA ASN A 340 5.06 -8.08 14.05
C ASN A 340 4.46 -6.66 13.85
N SER A 341 3.24 -6.56 13.34
CA SER A 341 2.55 -5.31 13.04
C SER A 341 1.67 -4.86 14.22
N VAL A 342 1.42 -3.55 14.33
CA VAL A 342 0.64 -2.94 15.40
C VAL A 342 -0.70 -2.47 14.87
N PHE A 343 -1.77 -2.92 15.52
CA PHE A 343 -3.15 -2.49 15.25
C PHE A 343 -3.67 -1.73 16.48
N ASP A 344 -3.80 -0.42 16.36
CA ASP A 344 -4.31 0.47 17.42
C ASP A 344 -5.61 1.15 16.98
N THR A 345 -6.72 0.86 17.67
CA THR A 345 -8.04 1.41 17.35
C THR A 345 -8.44 1.08 15.90
N VAL A 346 -8.35 -0.20 15.56
CA VAL A 346 -8.64 -0.74 14.22
C VAL A 346 -9.88 -1.63 14.28
N ASN A 347 -10.89 -1.31 13.47
CA ASN A 347 -11.96 -2.25 13.16
C ASN A 347 -11.45 -3.29 12.14
N ARG A 348 -11.87 -4.56 12.30
CA ARG A 348 -11.47 -5.73 11.49
C ARG A 348 -9.95 -5.72 11.17
N PRO A 349 -9.06 -5.81 12.18
CA PRO A 349 -7.60 -5.79 12.00
C PRO A 349 -7.09 -6.58 10.82
N HIS A 350 -7.55 -7.83 10.69
CA HIS A 350 -7.28 -8.64 9.51
C HIS A 350 -8.26 -9.79 9.37
N TYR A 351 -8.55 -10.17 8.13
CA TYR A 351 -9.44 -11.29 7.78
C TYR A 351 -9.20 -11.70 6.32
N TYR A 352 -9.81 -12.82 5.90
CA TYR A 352 -9.61 -13.37 4.55
C TYR A 352 -10.89 -13.97 3.95
N ASP A 353 -10.90 -14.17 2.63
CA ASP A 353 -11.97 -14.85 1.89
C ASP A 353 -11.61 -16.34 1.62
N ASP A 354 -11.44 -16.73 0.35
CA ASP A 354 -11.08 -18.08 -0.08
C ASP A 354 -9.57 -18.40 0.03
N GLY A 355 -8.75 -17.38 0.28
CA GLY A 355 -7.30 -17.45 0.30
C GLY A 355 -6.71 -17.90 1.64
N THR A 356 -5.47 -17.50 1.90
CA THR A 356 -4.79 -17.73 3.17
C THR A 356 -4.27 -16.44 3.79
N LEU A 357 -4.37 -16.34 5.12
CA LEU A 357 -3.77 -15.28 5.91
C LEU A 357 -3.22 -15.89 7.19
N VAL A 358 -1.92 -15.71 7.41
CA VAL A 358 -1.21 -16.23 8.58
C VAL A 358 -0.69 -15.05 9.40
N ALA A 359 -1.23 -14.86 10.60
CA ALA A 359 -0.89 -13.74 11.47
C ALA A 359 -0.01 -14.17 12.67
N ALA A 360 1.19 -13.59 12.81
CA ALA A 360 2.13 -13.90 13.90
C ALA A 360 2.73 -12.62 14.54
N GLY A 361 3.08 -12.68 15.83
CA GLY A 361 3.82 -11.61 16.55
C GLY A 361 3.15 -10.23 16.69
N ASN A 362 1.98 -10.01 16.08
CA ASN A 362 1.27 -8.74 16.04
C ASN A 362 0.74 -8.26 17.41
N ILE A 363 0.68 -6.94 17.61
CA ILE A 363 0.08 -6.28 18.79
C ILE A 363 -1.30 -5.70 18.44
N TYR A 364 -2.29 -5.92 19.30
CA TYR A 364 -3.65 -5.40 19.15
C TYR A 364 -4.06 -4.54 20.34
N ARG A 365 -4.47 -3.30 20.10
CA ARG A 365 -4.96 -2.33 21.07
C ARG A 365 -6.29 -1.74 20.58
N SER A 366 -7.31 -1.72 21.46
CA SER A 366 -8.62 -1.10 21.17
C SER A 366 -9.29 -1.57 19.85
N THR A 367 -9.01 -2.79 19.41
CA THR A 367 -9.51 -3.32 18.12
C THR A 367 -10.89 -3.96 18.23
N SER A 368 -11.69 -3.90 17.17
CA SER A 368 -13.01 -4.55 17.04
C SER A 368 -13.09 -5.43 15.79
N GLY A 369 -14.12 -6.28 15.69
CA GLY A 369 -14.36 -7.08 14.49
C GLY A 369 -13.35 -8.21 14.28
N ASP A 370 -13.18 -8.61 13.02
CA ASP A 370 -12.50 -9.83 12.62
C ASP A 370 -10.97 -9.76 12.77
N LYS A 371 -10.39 -10.89 13.19
CA LYS A 371 -8.95 -11.07 13.44
C LYS A 371 -8.60 -12.54 13.23
N GLU A 372 -8.58 -12.95 11.98
CA GLU A 372 -8.59 -14.36 11.56
C GLU A 372 -7.20 -14.88 11.18
N SER A 373 -6.97 -16.19 11.23
CA SER A 373 -5.71 -16.78 10.73
C SER A 373 -5.97 -18.20 10.25
N SER A 374 -5.59 -18.51 9.02
CA SER A 374 -5.85 -19.79 8.35
C SER A 374 -4.84 -20.88 8.72
N GLY A 375 -3.77 -20.55 9.45
CA GLY A 375 -2.70 -21.49 9.80
C GLY A 375 -1.72 -20.96 10.85
N SER A 376 -0.64 -21.73 11.06
CA SER A 376 0.57 -21.31 11.77
C SER A 376 1.53 -20.59 10.84
N THR A 377 2.50 -19.84 11.40
CA THR A 377 3.54 -19.10 10.66
C THR A 377 4.10 -19.88 9.46
N TYR A 378 4.18 -19.21 8.31
CA TYR A 378 4.66 -19.73 7.02
C TYR A 378 3.95 -20.97 6.44
N SER A 379 2.68 -21.22 6.76
CA SER A 379 1.95 -22.39 6.23
C SER A 379 1.72 -22.42 4.72
N PHE A 380 2.02 -21.34 3.98
CA PHE A 380 1.96 -21.29 2.51
C PHE A 380 3.32 -20.97 1.87
N PHE A 381 4.00 -19.93 2.36
CA PHE A 381 5.36 -19.57 1.97
C PHE A 381 6.12 -18.99 3.16
N ASP A 382 7.44 -19.17 3.17
CA ASP A 382 8.35 -18.42 4.05
C ASP A 382 8.93 -17.26 3.22
N PRO A 383 8.81 -15.99 3.65
CA PRO A 383 9.43 -14.87 2.94
C PRO A 383 10.96 -14.98 2.86
N SER A 384 11.59 -15.66 3.81
CA SER A 384 13.05 -15.85 3.90
C SER A 384 13.60 -16.75 2.78
N ASP A 385 12.74 -17.53 2.10
CA ASP A 385 13.13 -18.29 0.90
C ASP A 385 13.38 -17.37 -0.32
N PHE A 386 13.01 -16.08 -0.25
CA PHE A 386 13.03 -15.15 -1.37
C PHE A 386 13.97 -13.94 -1.15
N TYR A 387 14.03 -13.39 0.05
CA TYR A 387 14.90 -12.26 0.39
C TYR A 387 15.26 -12.26 1.88
N GLU A 388 16.41 -11.67 2.20
CA GLU A 388 16.79 -11.35 3.57
C GLU A 388 15.93 -10.18 4.10
N TYR A 389 15.48 -10.29 5.34
CA TYR A 389 14.80 -9.23 6.08
C TYR A 389 14.99 -9.47 7.58
N SER A 390 14.68 -8.47 8.41
CA SER A 390 14.62 -8.64 9.85
C SER A 390 13.31 -8.10 10.42
N LEU A 391 12.70 -8.85 11.33
CA LEU A 391 11.52 -8.42 12.05
C LEU A 391 11.94 -7.59 13.27
N ASP A 392 11.61 -6.30 13.25
CA ASP A 392 11.68 -5.48 14.46
C ASP A 392 10.67 -6.00 15.51
N PRO A 393 10.96 -5.88 16.81
CA PRO A 393 10.00 -6.20 17.85
C PRO A 393 8.73 -5.34 17.71
N ALA A 394 7.56 -5.97 17.74
CA ALA A 394 6.28 -5.29 17.49
C ALA A 394 6.00 -4.12 18.47
N ASP A 395 6.59 -4.14 19.67
CA ASP A 395 6.50 -3.07 20.67
C ASP A 395 7.42 -1.86 20.40
N GLN A 396 8.35 -1.97 19.43
CA GLN A 396 9.21 -0.88 18.98
C GLN A 396 8.71 -0.20 17.70
N VAL A 397 7.83 -0.85 16.93
CA VAL A 397 7.31 -0.38 15.63
C VAL A 397 6.77 1.05 15.69
N GLU A 398 5.95 1.41 16.68
CA GLU A 398 5.40 2.77 16.79
C GLU A 398 6.50 3.83 16.95
N ALA A 399 7.54 3.53 17.73
CA ALA A 399 8.66 4.44 17.97
C ALA A 399 9.57 4.56 16.73
N LEU A 400 9.78 3.45 16.01
CA LEU A 400 10.51 3.42 14.74
C LEU A 400 9.77 4.25 13.68
N LEU A 401 8.47 4.03 13.49
CA LEU A 401 7.68 4.73 12.47
C LEU A 401 7.44 6.20 12.81
N THR A 402 7.34 6.55 14.10
CA THR A 402 7.30 7.95 14.54
C THR A 402 8.61 8.68 14.20
N ARG A 403 9.76 8.00 14.24
CA ARG A 403 11.08 8.57 13.92
C ARG A 403 11.35 8.59 12.41
N CYS A 404 11.03 7.50 11.72
CA CYS A 404 11.59 7.21 10.40
C CYS A 404 10.59 7.25 9.24
N ALA A 405 9.28 7.03 9.46
CA ALA A 405 8.35 6.97 8.34
C ALA A 405 8.14 8.34 7.67
N GLY A 406 7.96 8.32 6.34
CA GLY A 406 7.72 9.49 5.50
C GLY A 406 8.98 10.26 5.10
N PRO A 407 8.82 11.42 4.45
CA PRO A 407 9.94 12.14 3.84
C PRO A 407 11.06 12.53 4.82
N ARG A 408 12.31 12.21 4.44
CA ARG A 408 13.54 12.41 5.19
C ARG A 408 14.28 13.68 4.73
N PRO A 409 14.90 14.45 5.65
CA PRO A 409 15.66 15.65 5.27
C PRO A 409 16.89 15.38 4.38
N GLU A 410 17.48 14.19 4.44
CA GLU A 410 18.79 13.86 3.85
C GLU A 410 18.69 13.23 2.45
N LEU A 411 17.55 12.61 2.13
CA LEU A 411 17.32 11.96 0.84
C LEU A 411 17.26 12.97 -0.32
N GLY A 412 17.74 12.53 -1.49
CA GLY A 412 17.72 13.31 -2.73
C GLY A 412 18.63 14.55 -2.73
N ARG A 413 19.69 14.58 -1.92
CA ARG A 413 20.66 15.70 -1.87
C ARG A 413 21.78 15.62 -2.89
#